data_AF-A0A2M7B6T7-F1
#
_entry.id   AF-A0A2M7B6T7-F1
#
_cell.length_a   1.000
_cell.length_b   1.000
_cell.length_c   1.000
_cell.angle_alpha   90.00
_cell.angle_beta   90.00
_cell.angle_gamma   90.00
#
_symmetry.space_group_name_H-M   'P 1'
#
loop_
_entity.id
_entity.type
_entity.pdbx_description
1 polymer ?
#
loop_
_entity_poly.entity_id
_entity_poly.type
_entity_poly.pdbx_seq_one_letter_code
_entity_poly.pdbx_strand_id
1 'polypeptide(L)'
;GIYSGRWIILLNSISFAVAVINSYLWNKYWTFKKEGSETGQIAREFSQFLVVSIVGISLNSGIVYGISTFVPALFGLSPALWVNFAKVLATVVSMAWNFTGYKFIVFKK
;
A
#
# COMPACT_ATOMS: atom_id res chain seq x y z
N GLY A 1 15.87 23.80 -9.04
CA GLY A 1 16.53 22.58 -9.56
C GLY A 1 15.55 21.43 -9.53
N ILE A 2 15.82 20.31 -10.19
CA ILE A 2 14.92 19.12 -10.14
C ILE A 2 14.75 18.56 -8.71
N TYR A 3 15.60 18.98 -7.78
CA TYR A 3 15.59 18.66 -6.34
C TYR A 3 14.93 19.73 -5.46
N SER A 4 14.37 20.81 -6.02
CA SER A 4 13.65 21.83 -5.26
C SER A 4 12.67 22.65 -6.13
N GLY A 5 11.40 22.72 -5.71
CA GLY A 5 10.36 23.56 -6.32
C GLY A 5 9.04 22.85 -6.59
N ARG A 6 8.04 23.60 -7.08
CA ARG A 6 6.67 23.12 -7.37
C ARG A 6 6.64 21.91 -8.35
N TRP A 7 7.67 21.76 -9.18
CA TRP A 7 7.84 20.65 -10.12
C TRP A 7 7.96 19.27 -9.45
N ILE A 8 8.47 19.19 -8.22
CA ILE A 8 8.54 17.91 -7.48
C ILE A 8 7.16 17.32 -7.26
N ILE A 9 6.16 18.18 -6.97
CA ILE A 9 4.79 17.73 -6.74
C ILE A 9 4.24 17.06 -8.00
N LEU A 10 4.44 17.67 -9.17
CA LEU A 10 4.01 17.12 -10.44
C LEU A 10 4.72 15.79 -10.76
N LEU A 11 6.05 15.75 -10.64
CA LEU A 11 6.84 14.54 -10.91
C LEU A 11 6.48 13.39 -9.97
N ASN A 12 6.32 13.67 -8.67
CA ASN A 12 5.92 12.66 -7.69
C ASN A 12 4.48 12.17 -7.94
N SER A 13 3.57 13.05 -8.33
CA SER A 13 2.19 12.67 -8.65
C SER A 13 2.12 11.74 -9.85
N ILE A 14 2.90 12.02 -10.90
CA ILE A 14 3.00 11.16 -12.08
C ILE A 14 3.63 9.81 -11.72
N SER A 15 4.75 9.82 -10.98
CA SER A 15 5.38 8.59 -10.50
C SER A 15 4.44 7.73 -9.66
N PHE A 16 3.69 8.35 -8.75
CA PHE A 16 2.71 7.66 -7.93
C PHE A 16 1.58 7.06 -8.77
N ALA A 17 1.03 7.83 -9.72
CA ALA A 17 -0.02 7.33 -10.60
C ALA A 17 0.45 6.12 -11.42
N VAL A 18 1.64 6.19 -12.01
CA VAL A 18 2.25 5.07 -12.76
C VAL A 18 2.46 3.86 -11.86
N ALA A 19 2.97 4.05 -10.65
CA ALA A 19 3.20 2.97 -9.69
C ALA A 19 1.89 2.27 -9.27
N VAL A 20 0.84 3.05 -8.99
CA VAL A 20 -0.48 2.53 -8.61
C VAL A 20 -1.14 1.78 -9.77
N ILE A 21 -1.11 2.34 -10.98
CA ILE A 21 -1.66 1.67 -12.17
C ILE A 21 -0.91 0.36 -12.43
N ASN A 22 0.43 0.40 -12.41
CA ASN A 22 1.24 -0.81 -12.56
C ASN A 22 0.87 -1.87 -11.51
N SER A 23 0.80 -1.48 -10.23
CA SER A 23 0.40 -2.38 -9.15
C SER A 23 -0.99 -2.98 -9.37
N TYR A 24 -1.97 -2.17 -9.79
CA TYR A 24 -3.32 -2.64 -10.09
C TYR A 24 -3.33 -3.67 -11.22
N LEU A 25 -2.64 -3.41 -12.33
CA LEU A 25 -2.59 -4.32 -13.48
C LEU A 25 -1.97 -5.67 -13.11
N TRP A 26 -0.86 -5.66 -12.35
CA TRP A 26 -0.22 -6.88 -11.86
C TRP A 26 -1.13 -7.67 -10.91
N ASN A 27 -1.77 -7.00 -9.96
CA ASN A 27 -2.72 -7.67 -9.07
C ASN A 27 -3.89 -8.27 -9.85
N LYS A 28 -4.51 -7.49 -10.74
CA LYS A 28 -5.68 -7.91 -11.51
C LYS A 28 -5.39 -9.09 -12.43
N TYR A 29 -4.41 -8.93 -13.34
CA TYR A 29 -4.21 -9.86 -14.44
C TYR A 29 -3.29 -11.02 -14.08
N TRP A 30 -2.30 -10.81 -13.20
CA TRP A 30 -1.35 -11.86 -12.85
C TRP A 30 -1.69 -12.56 -11.53
N THR A 31 -1.87 -11.80 -10.44
CA THR A 31 -2.12 -12.39 -9.11
C THR A 31 -3.50 -13.01 -8.99
N PHE A 32 -4.54 -12.28 -9.41
CA PHE A 32 -5.94 -12.72 -9.26
C PHE A 32 -6.56 -13.25 -10.56
N LYS A 33 -5.88 -13.06 -11.70
CA LYS A 33 -6.30 -13.54 -13.03
C LYS A 33 -7.76 -13.21 -13.36
N LYS A 34 -8.21 -11.99 -13.02
CA LYS A 34 -9.57 -11.51 -13.31
C LYS A 34 -9.62 -10.96 -14.74
N GLU A 35 -10.08 -11.80 -15.65
CA GLU A 35 -10.28 -11.47 -17.07
C GLU A 35 -11.75 -11.12 -17.34
N GLY A 36 -12.01 -10.34 -18.39
CA GLY A 36 -13.37 -10.09 -18.89
C GLY A 36 -14.23 -9.08 -18.10
N SER A 37 -13.65 -8.22 -17.25
CA SER A 37 -14.43 -7.15 -16.60
C SER A 37 -14.94 -6.13 -17.64
N GLU A 38 -16.23 -5.82 -17.61
CA GLU A 38 -16.82 -4.74 -18.42
C GLU A 38 -16.25 -3.36 -18.02
N THR A 39 -16.29 -2.37 -18.91
CA THR A 39 -15.72 -1.03 -18.67
C THR A 39 -16.19 -0.39 -17.35
N GLY A 40 -17.48 -0.55 -16.99
CA GLY A 40 -18.02 -0.07 -15.73
C GLY A 40 -17.51 -0.81 -14.49
N GLN A 41 -17.17 -2.10 -14.64
CA GLN A 41 -16.62 -2.92 -13.57
C GLN A 41 -15.13 -2.59 -13.32
N ILE A 42 -14.37 -2.27 -14.38
CA ILE A 42 -12.95 -1.87 -14.26
C ILE A 42 -12.80 -0.63 -13.38
N ALA A 43 -13.65 0.39 -13.57
CA ALA A 43 -13.61 1.61 -12.77
C ALA A 43 -13.92 1.30 -11.29
N ARG A 44 -14.93 0.47 -11.03
CA ARG A 44 -15.29 0.03 -9.67
C ARG A 44 -14.16 -0.75 -9.01
N GLU A 45 -13.58 -1.74 -9.69
CA GLU A 45 -12.44 -2.53 -9.20
C GLU A 45 -11.25 -1.62 -8.87
N PHE A 46 -10.93 -0.65 -9.74
CA PHE A 46 -9.85 0.30 -9.48
C PHE A 46 -10.14 1.19 -8.27
N SER A 47 -11.36 1.71 -8.12
CA SER A 47 -11.75 2.49 -6.95
C SER A 47 -11.68 1.67 -5.66
N GLN A 48 -12.15 0.42 -5.67
CA GLN A 48 -12.06 -0.48 -4.51
C GLN A 48 -10.60 -0.84 -4.19
N PHE A 49 -9.76 -1.06 -5.20
CA PHE A 49 -8.33 -1.28 -5.04
C PHE A 49 -7.66 -0.10 -4.35
N LEU A 50 -7.97 1.14 -4.77
CA LEU A 50 -7.46 2.35 -4.13
C LEU A 50 -7.89 2.44 -2.67
N VAL A 51 -9.17 2.20 -2.37
CA VAL A 51 -9.67 2.25 -0.98
C VAL A 51 -8.97 1.21 -0.11
N VAL A 52 -8.85 -0.04 -0.57
CA VAL A 52 -8.14 -1.09 0.17
C VAL A 52 -6.67 -0.73 0.36
N SER A 53 -6.01 -0.18 -0.67
CA SER A 53 -4.61 0.27 -0.62
C SER A 53 -4.41 1.39 0.41
N ILE A 54 -5.31 2.39 0.43
CA ILE A 54 -5.25 3.51 1.37
C ILE A 54 -5.39 3.00 2.79
N VAL A 55 -6.37 2.12 3.06
CA VAL A 55 -6.51 1.49 4.38
C VAL A 55 -5.27 0.69 4.74
N GLY A 56 -4.68 -0.04 3.79
CA GLY A 56 -3.42 -0.77 4.01
C GLY A 56 -2.25 0.14 4.39
N ILE A 57 -2.09 1.29 3.72
CA ILE A 57 -1.05 2.28 4.05
C ILE A 57 -1.32 2.93 5.40
N SER A 58 -2.58 3.27 5.72
CA SER A 58 -2.96 3.81 7.02
C SER A 58 -2.70 2.81 8.15
N LEU A 59 -3.03 1.53 7.93
CA LEU A 59 -2.75 0.46 8.87
C LEU A 59 -1.24 0.28 9.08
N ASN A 60 -0.46 0.26 7.99
CA ASN A 60 0.99 0.19 8.06
C ASN A 60 1.57 1.34 8.91
N SER A 61 1.20 2.58 8.55
CA SER A 61 1.68 3.79 9.22
C SER A 61 1.27 3.82 10.69
N GLY A 62 0.03 3.41 10.99
CA GLY A 62 -0.50 3.33 12.35
C GLY A 62 0.25 2.31 13.21
N ILE A 63 0.59 1.14 12.67
CA ILE A 63 1.39 0.13 13.40
C ILE A 63 2.80 0.66 13.66
N VAL A 64 3.46 1.23 12.65
CA VAL A 64 4.81 1.80 12.83
C VAL A 64 4.79 2.87 13.91
N TYR A 65 3.88 3.84 13.80
CA TYR A 65 3.74 4.92 14.76
C TYR A 65 3.42 4.40 16.17
N GLY A 66 2.50 3.45 16.28
CA GLY A 66 2.08 2.87 17.56
C GLY A 66 3.23 2.18 18.28
N ILE A 67 3.98 1.33 17.57
CA ILE A 67 5.11 0.60 18.14
C ILE A 67 6.27 1.54 18.46
N SER A 68 6.62 2.46 17.54
CA SER A 68 7.77 3.35 17.74
C SER A 68 7.55 4.38 18.84
N THR A 69 6.29 4.74 19.13
CA THR A 69 5.96 5.83 20.06
C THR A 69 5.57 5.32 21.44
N PHE A 70 4.77 4.25 21.50
CA PHE A 70 4.17 3.79 22.76
C PHE A 70 4.80 2.51 23.32
N VAL A 71 5.60 1.78 22.52
CA VAL A 71 6.25 0.56 22.97
C VAL A 71 7.75 0.81 23.13
N PRO A 72 8.31 0.64 24.35
CA PRO A 72 9.75 0.80 24.55
C PRO A 72 10.51 -0.26 23.76
N ALA A 73 11.70 0.10 23.29
CA ALA A 73 12.55 -0.82 22.55
C ALA A 73 12.86 -2.07 23.39
N LEU A 74 12.51 -3.24 22.87
CA LEU A 74 12.77 -4.50 23.52
C LEU A 74 14.14 -5.05 23.13
N PHE A 75 14.65 -6.01 23.91
CA PHE A 75 15.88 -6.75 23.61
C PHE A 75 17.16 -5.89 23.48
N GLY A 76 17.18 -4.71 24.11
CA GLY A 76 18.32 -3.79 24.03
C GLY A 76 18.56 -3.21 22.63
N LEU A 77 17.55 -3.24 21.77
CA LEU A 77 17.66 -2.71 20.40
C LEU A 77 17.84 -1.20 20.42
N SER A 78 18.68 -0.70 19.50
CA SER A 78 18.79 0.74 19.26
C SER A 78 17.46 1.30 18.72
N PRO A 79 17.16 2.59 18.93
CA PRO A 79 15.92 3.20 18.42
C PRO A 79 15.72 3.01 16.90
N ALA A 80 16.81 3.07 16.12
CA ALA A 80 16.76 2.85 14.68
C ALA A 80 16.38 1.41 14.31
N LEU A 81 16.95 0.42 15.01
CA LEU A 81 16.60 -0.99 14.80
C LEU A 81 15.16 -1.29 15.24
N TRP A 82 14.71 -0.68 16.32
CA TRP A 82 13.33 -0.82 16.80
C TRP A 82 12.30 -0.31 15.78
N VAL A 83 12.54 0.85 15.19
CA VAL A 83 11.69 1.40 14.12
C VAL A 83 11.70 0.49 12.88
N ASN A 84 12.85 -0.08 12.51
CA ASN A 84 12.91 -1.01 11.38
C ASN A 84 12.14 -2.31 11.66
N PHE A 85 12.23 -2.84 12.88
CA PHE A 85 11.41 -3.97 13.30
C PHE A 85 9.91 -3.66 13.19
N ALA A 86 9.48 -2.50 13.69
CA ALA A 86 8.10 -2.03 13.57
C ALA A 86 7.67 -1.93 12.10
N LYS A 87 8.52 -1.40 11.21
CA LYS A 87 8.26 -1.30 9.76
C LYS A 87 8.09 -2.67 9.11
N VAL A 88 8.93 -3.66 9.45
CA VAL A 88 8.81 -5.02 8.91
C VAL A 88 7.48 -5.63 9.33
N LEU A 89 7.14 -5.57 10.61
CA LEU A 89 5.87 -6.09 11.12
C LEU A 89 4.67 -5.40 10.45
N ALA A 90 4.68 -4.07 10.43
CA ALA A 90 3.64 -3.28 9.77
C ALA A 90 3.47 -3.65 8.29
N THR A 91 4.58 -3.90 7.59
CA THR A 91 4.58 -4.32 6.19
C THR A 91 3.89 -5.67 6.03
N VAL A 92 4.26 -6.67 6.82
CA VAL A 92 3.62 -8.00 6.78
C VAL A 92 2.11 -7.91 7.03
N VAL A 93 1.69 -7.17 8.05
CA VAL A 93 0.25 -7.02 8.36
C VAL A 93 -0.48 -6.27 7.24
N SER A 94 0.09 -5.19 6.73
CA SER A 94 -0.51 -4.43 5.62
C SER A 94 -0.58 -5.22 4.32
N MET A 95 0.40 -6.10 4.06
CA MET A 95 0.38 -7.01 2.92
C MET A 95 -0.75 -8.05 3.06
N ALA A 96 -0.94 -8.62 4.25
CA ALA A 96 -2.04 -9.55 4.51
C ALA A 96 -3.41 -8.86 4.32
N TRP A 97 -3.55 -7.62 4.79
CA TRP A 97 -4.75 -6.81 4.55
C TRP A 97 -4.98 -6.55 3.05
N ASN A 98 -3.95 -6.08 2.34
CA ASN A 98 -4.06 -5.80 0.90
C ASN A 98 -4.45 -7.06 0.12
N PHE A 99 -3.79 -8.19 0.38
CA PHE A 99 -4.09 -9.44 -0.29
C PHE A 99 -5.53 -9.90 -0.05
N THR A 100 -5.98 -9.89 1.20
CA THR A 100 -7.35 -10.31 1.55
C THR A 100 -8.40 -9.35 1.00
N GLY A 101 -8.19 -8.04 1.10
CA GLY A 101 -9.07 -7.04 0.51
C GLY A 101 -9.16 -7.16 -1.01
N TYR A 102 -8.02 -7.32 -1.70
CA TYR A 102 -8.02 -7.51 -3.14
C TYR A 102 -8.72 -8.80 -3.55
N LYS A 103 -8.48 -9.91 -2.83
CA LYS A 103 -9.06 -11.21 -3.15
C LYS A 103 -10.58 -11.26 -2.95
N PHE A 104 -11.07 -10.73 -1.83
CA PHE A 104 -12.46 -10.94 -1.39
C PHE A 104 -13.38 -9.76 -1.71
N ILE A 105 -12.83 -8.55 -1.87
CA ILE A 105 -13.62 -7.33 -2.13
C ILE A 105 -13.47 -6.88 -3.57
N VAL A 106 -12.22 -6.73 -4.05
CA VAL A 106 -11.93 -6.10 -5.35
C VAL A 106 -12.14 -7.07 -6.50
N PHE A 107 -11.37 -8.16 -6.52
CA PHE A 107 -11.34 -9.13 -7.61
C PHE A 107 -12.17 -10.37 -7.28
N LYS A 108 -13.33 -10.15 -6.67
CA LYS A 108 -14.29 -11.23 -6.42
C LYS A 108 -14.66 -11.87 -7.77
N LYS A 109 -14.66 -13.20 -7.83
CA LYS A 109 -15.15 -13.90 -9.03
C LYS A 109 -16.61 -13.56 -9.26
#